data_AF-A0A239QKR9-F1
#
_entry.id   AF-A0A239QKR9-F1
#
_cell.length_a   1.000
_cell.length_b   1.000
_cell.length_c   1.000
_cell.angle_alpha   90.00
_cell.angle_beta   90.00
_cell.angle_gamma   90.00
#
_symmetry.space_group_name_H-M   'P 1'
#
loop_
_entity.id
_entity.type
_entity.pdbx_description
1 polymer ?
#
loop_
_entity_poly.entity_id
_entity_poly.type
_entity_poly.pdbx_seq_one_letter_code
_entity_poly.pdbx_strand_id
1 'polypeptide(L)'
;MTETEAIRLFKCLSDKSRLQILKSLAIEDMYVERLAERLGISAPTVSFHLKKLADAGAVTSYKSQYYMMYSLNKAVFEVSILKIIQEESDEAREQAKRDEEYRQKVINAFFEYGKLKAIPAQQKKERIVLEVIADAFEYDRIYPEREVNIIIADFHDDFCTIRRDLISEGLLDRNSQGYWRIKPQK
;
A
#
# COMPACT_ATOMS: atom_id res chain seq x y z
N MET A 1 4.53 13.27 9.41
CA MET A 1 3.25 13.05 10.10
C MET A 1 3.06 11.57 10.07
N THR A 2 3.03 10.93 11.22
CA THR A 2 2.86 9.47 11.37
C THR A 2 1.44 9.04 11.01
N GLU A 3 1.22 7.74 10.78
CA GLU A 3 -0.11 7.17 10.51
C GLU A 3 -1.13 7.51 11.62
N THR A 4 -0.73 7.43 12.89
CA THR A 4 -1.62 7.76 14.02
C THR A 4 -2.03 9.23 14.01
N GLU A 5 -1.10 10.14 13.70
CA GLU A 5 -1.39 11.57 13.56
C GLU A 5 -2.33 11.82 12.38
N ALA A 6 -2.11 11.14 11.25
CA ALA A 6 -2.97 11.23 10.08
C ALA A 6 -4.40 10.77 10.38
N ILE A 7 -4.59 9.63 11.06
CA ILE A 7 -5.91 9.12 11.46
C ILE A 7 -6.63 10.14 12.35
N ARG A 8 -5.93 10.72 13.34
CA ARG A 8 -6.50 11.76 14.20
C ARG A 8 -6.91 12.99 13.40
N LEU A 9 -6.05 13.44 12.49
CA LEU A 9 -6.34 14.57 11.61
C LEU A 9 -7.54 14.27 10.72
N PHE A 10 -7.60 13.15 10.01
CA PHE A 10 -8.72 12.81 9.12
C PHE A 10 -10.05 12.65 9.86
N LYS A 11 -10.05 12.02 11.04
CA LYS A 11 -11.24 12.00 11.93
C LYS A 11 -11.63 13.42 12.36
N CYS A 12 -10.65 14.30 12.52
CA CYS A 12 -10.88 15.70 12.83
C CYS A 12 -11.46 16.48 11.63
N LEU A 13 -11.03 16.19 10.42
CA LEU A 13 -11.47 16.88 9.20
C LEU A 13 -12.80 16.36 8.64
N SER A 14 -13.27 15.18 9.06
CA SER A 14 -14.58 14.61 8.67
C SER A 14 -15.76 15.31 9.37
N ASP A 15 -15.81 16.64 9.30
CA ASP A 15 -16.87 17.49 9.86
C ASP A 15 -16.94 18.82 9.10
N LYS A 16 -18.17 19.19 8.71
CA LYS A 16 -18.41 20.37 7.88
C LYS A 16 -17.97 21.66 8.57
N SER A 17 -18.30 21.85 9.85
CA SER A 17 -17.99 23.09 10.59
C SER A 17 -16.49 23.27 10.75
N ARG A 18 -15.76 22.20 11.10
CA ARG A 18 -14.29 22.22 11.20
C ARG A 18 -13.62 22.56 9.88
N LEU A 19 -14.08 22.01 8.76
CA LEU A 19 -13.57 22.39 7.44
C LEU A 19 -13.83 23.86 7.11
N GLN A 20 -14.99 24.41 7.48
CA GLN A 20 -15.30 25.83 7.25
C GLN A 20 -14.47 26.77 8.13
N ILE A 21 -14.17 26.36 9.37
CA ILE A 21 -13.21 27.07 10.24
C ILE A 21 -11.83 27.08 9.59
N LEU A 22 -11.32 25.93 9.14
CA LEU A 22 -10.00 25.86 8.49
C LEU A 22 -9.94 26.67 7.19
N LYS A 23 -11.01 26.67 6.38
CA LYS A 23 -11.12 27.55 5.21
C LYS A 23 -11.02 29.03 5.58
N SER A 24 -11.60 29.42 6.72
CA SER A 24 -11.52 30.79 7.21
C SER A 24 -10.10 31.13 7.66
N LEU A 25 -9.47 30.23 8.42
CA LEU A 25 -8.10 30.38 8.93
C LEU A 25 -7.01 30.26 7.85
N ALA A 26 -7.33 29.66 6.70
CA ALA A 26 -6.44 29.63 5.54
C ALA A 26 -6.25 31.02 4.92
N ILE A 27 -7.22 31.93 5.11
CA ILE A 27 -7.19 33.30 4.58
C ILE A 27 -6.48 34.23 5.56
N GLU A 28 -6.87 34.18 6.84
CA GLU A 28 -6.30 35.02 7.91
C GLU A 28 -6.55 34.40 9.28
N ASP A 29 -5.74 34.78 10.26
CA ASP A 29 -5.93 34.37 11.66
C ASP A 29 -7.17 35.04 12.26
N MET A 30 -7.95 34.28 13.04
CA MET A 30 -9.23 34.76 13.58
C MET A 30 -9.44 34.37 15.04
N TYR A 31 -10.22 35.18 15.76
CA TYR A 31 -10.74 34.88 17.09
C TYR A 31 -12.13 34.21 17.01
N VAL A 32 -12.59 33.66 18.14
CA VAL A 32 -13.78 32.79 18.22
C VAL A 32 -15.05 33.50 17.74
N GLU A 33 -15.32 34.70 18.23
CA GLU A 33 -16.56 35.42 17.95
C GLU A 33 -16.67 35.79 16.45
N ARG A 34 -15.55 36.14 15.80
CA ARG A 34 -15.50 36.39 14.35
C ARG A 34 -15.80 35.14 13.53
N LEU A 35 -15.25 34.00 13.93
CA LEU A 35 -15.55 32.71 13.30
C LEU A 35 -17.02 32.32 13.49
N ALA A 36 -17.57 32.54 14.69
CA ALA A 36 -18.97 32.27 15.02
C ALA A 36 -19.93 33.05 14.11
N GLU A 37 -19.70 34.35 13.96
CA GLU A 37 -20.47 35.22 13.07
C GLU A 37 -20.39 34.76 11.62
N ARG A 38 -19.17 34.50 11.11
CA ARG A 38 -18.95 34.11 9.70
C ARG A 38 -19.59 32.76 9.35
N LEU A 39 -19.62 31.82 10.30
CA LEU A 39 -20.19 30.48 10.08
C LEU A 39 -21.68 30.40 10.46
N GLY A 40 -22.25 31.41 11.10
CA GLY A 40 -23.63 31.39 11.57
C GLY A 40 -23.89 30.34 12.67
N ILE A 41 -22.90 30.08 13.52
CA ILE A 41 -22.98 29.11 14.64
C ILE A 41 -22.55 29.75 15.95
N SER A 42 -22.87 29.14 17.08
CA SER A 42 -22.57 29.72 18.40
C SER A 42 -21.06 29.73 18.70
N ALA A 43 -20.59 30.75 19.43
CA ALA A 43 -19.20 30.83 19.90
C ALA A 43 -18.76 29.61 20.73
N PRO A 44 -19.59 29.05 21.65
CA PRO A 44 -19.26 27.79 22.32
C PRO A 44 -19.03 26.62 21.34
N THR A 45 -19.84 26.53 20.28
CA THR A 45 -19.68 25.50 19.23
C THR A 45 -18.35 25.69 18.49
N VAL A 46 -17.99 26.93 18.12
CA VAL A 46 -16.69 27.23 17.50
C VAL A 46 -15.53 26.87 18.42
N SER A 47 -15.57 27.27 19.70
CA SER A 47 -14.54 26.93 20.69
C SER A 47 -14.35 25.41 20.82
N PHE A 48 -15.46 24.66 20.82
CA PHE A 48 -15.41 23.19 20.84
C PHE A 48 -14.73 22.62 19.58
N HIS A 49 -15.04 23.14 18.40
CA HIS A 49 -14.39 22.72 17.16
C HIS A 49 -12.90 23.10 17.12
N LEU A 50 -12.55 24.32 17.54
CA LEU A 50 -11.17 24.80 17.62
C LEU A 50 -10.33 23.97 18.59
N LYS A 51 -10.90 23.55 19.72
CA LYS A 51 -10.22 22.62 20.64
C LYS A 51 -9.87 21.31 19.94
N LYS A 52 -10.84 20.68 19.26
CA LYS A 52 -10.59 19.45 18.50
C LYS A 52 -9.56 19.63 17.38
N LEU A 53 -9.57 20.78 16.71
CA LEU A 53 -8.59 21.12 15.68
C LEU A 53 -7.20 21.30 16.28
N ALA A 54 -7.08 21.95 17.44
CA ALA A 54 -5.82 22.12 18.15
C ALA A 54 -5.28 20.77 18.67
N ASP A 55 -6.14 19.93 19.24
CA ASP A 55 -5.79 18.58 19.70
C ASP A 55 -5.28 17.69 18.54
N ALA A 56 -5.75 17.95 17.31
CA ALA A 56 -5.28 17.28 16.09
C ALA A 56 -4.09 17.98 15.41
N GLY A 57 -3.55 19.05 16.01
CA GLY A 57 -2.42 19.82 15.48
C GLY A 57 -2.73 20.70 14.27
N ALA A 58 -4.00 20.78 13.85
CA ALA A 58 -4.43 21.51 12.65
C ALA A 58 -4.39 23.03 12.82
N VAL A 59 -4.51 23.52 14.06
CA VAL A 59 -4.46 24.95 14.37
C VAL A 59 -3.61 25.18 15.62
N THR A 60 -3.06 26.38 15.76
CA THR A 60 -2.43 26.86 17.00
C THR A 60 -3.16 28.10 17.49
N SER A 61 -2.98 28.45 18.76
CA SER A 61 -3.53 29.68 19.33
C SER A 61 -2.46 30.54 19.97
N TYR A 62 -2.68 31.85 19.97
CA TYR A 62 -1.79 32.83 20.60
C TYR A 62 -2.60 34.03 21.07
N LYS A 63 -2.11 34.73 22.10
CA LYS A 63 -2.74 35.98 22.56
C LYS A 63 -2.25 37.14 21.70
N SER A 64 -3.18 37.93 21.16
CA SER A 64 -2.89 39.19 20.49
C SER A 64 -3.80 40.28 21.03
N GLN A 65 -3.21 41.29 21.66
CA GLN A 65 -3.94 42.35 22.37
C GLN A 65 -4.95 41.76 23.37
N TYR A 66 -6.25 41.90 23.10
CA TYR A 66 -7.36 41.44 23.92
C TYR A 66 -7.91 40.07 23.51
N TYR A 67 -7.49 39.53 22.35
CA TYR A 67 -8.10 38.34 21.76
C TYR A 67 -7.18 37.12 21.83
N MET A 68 -7.80 35.95 22.00
CA MET A 68 -7.17 34.67 21.67
C MET A 68 -7.35 34.42 20.18
N MET A 69 -6.28 34.55 19.42
CA MET A 69 -6.25 34.33 17.98
C MET A 69 -5.92 32.87 17.70
N TYR A 70 -6.47 32.36 16.60
CA TYR A 70 -6.20 31.03 16.07
C TYR A 70 -5.60 31.15 14.68
N SER A 71 -4.57 30.35 14.40
CA SER A 71 -3.89 30.28 13.10
C SER A 71 -3.89 28.85 12.56
N LEU A 72 -3.93 28.72 11.24
CA LEU A 72 -3.84 27.42 10.56
C LEU A 72 -2.39 26.91 10.61
N ASN A 73 -2.19 25.67 11.06
CA ASN A 73 -0.89 25.02 10.98
C ASN A 73 -0.65 24.46 9.57
N LYS A 74 -0.24 25.33 8.65
CA LYS A 74 -0.11 25.02 7.20
C LYS A 74 0.81 23.82 6.92
N ALA A 75 1.90 23.67 7.68
CA ALA A 75 2.86 22.58 7.50
C ALA A 75 2.22 21.18 7.61
N VAL A 76 1.16 21.03 8.44
CA VAL A 76 0.43 19.77 8.59
C VAL A 76 -0.33 19.41 7.31
N PHE A 77 -0.78 20.40 6.54
CA PHE A 77 -1.57 20.23 5.32
C PHE A 77 -0.72 20.21 4.05
N GLU A 78 0.57 20.54 4.13
CA GLU A 78 1.52 20.45 3.01
C GLU A 78 1.95 19.00 2.73
N VAL A 79 1.73 18.08 3.68
CA VAL A 79 1.98 16.66 3.48
C VAL A 79 0.94 16.07 2.52
N SER A 80 1.39 15.45 1.44
CA SER A 80 0.49 14.79 0.49
C SER A 80 -0.14 13.53 1.08
N ILE A 81 -1.41 13.28 0.74
CA ILE A 81 -2.11 12.05 1.16
C ILE A 81 -1.36 10.80 0.68
N LEU A 82 -0.77 10.84 -0.51
CA LEU A 82 0.03 9.74 -1.05
C LEU A 82 1.23 9.41 -0.16
N LYS A 83 1.92 10.43 0.38
CA LYS A 83 3.07 10.22 1.27
C LYS A 83 2.67 9.54 2.58
N ILE A 84 1.47 9.82 3.09
CA ILE A 84 0.92 9.16 4.29
C ILE A 84 0.62 7.70 4.01
N ILE A 85 -0.01 7.40 2.86
CA ILE A 85 -0.37 6.01 2.47
C ILE A 85 0.88 5.16 2.22
N GLN A 86 1.95 5.77 1.74
CA GLN A 86 3.22 5.10 1.44
C GLN A 86 4.17 5.01 2.65
N GLU A 87 3.80 5.58 3.80
CA GLU A 87 4.64 5.49 5.00
C GLU A 87 4.68 4.04 5.49
N GLU A 88 5.88 3.47 5.61
CA GLU A 88 6.06 2.09 6.08
C GLU A 88 5.50 1.95 7.51
N SER A 89 4.42 1.19 7.66
CA SER A 89 3.84 0.84 8.96
C SER A 89 4.35 -0.52 9.44
N ASP A 90 4.27 -0.77 10.75
CA ASP A 90 4.55 -2.10 11.32
C ASP A 90 3.65 -3.18 10.71
N GLU A 91 2.46 -2.81 10.23
CA GLU A 91 1.55 -3.70 9.51
C GLU A 91 2.13 -4.20 8.19
N ALA A 92 3.02 -3.45 7.53
CA ALA A 92 3.68 -3.90 6.30
C ALA A 92 4.55 -5.14 6.55
N ARG A 93 5.23 -5.21 7.71
CA ARG A 93 6.02 -6.39 8.10
C ARG A 93 5.12 -7.59 8.40
N GLU A 94 4.01 -7.37 9.10
CA GLU A 94 3.04 -8.43 9.38
C GLU A 94 2.35 -8.93 8.11
N GLN A 95 2.04 -8.03 7.16
CA GLN A 95 1.45 -8.39 5.88
C GLN A 95 2.42 -9.24 5.05
N ALA A 96 3.71 -8.86 4.99
CA ALA A 96 4.72 -9.68 4.33
C ALA A 96 4.83 -11.08 4.94
N LYS A 97 4.73 -11.19 6.27
CA LYS A 97 4.70 -12.49 6.96
C LYS A 97 3.46 -13.32 6.58
N ARG A 98 2.28 -12.69 6.54
CA ARG A 98 1.03 -13.36 6.11
C ARG A 98 1.10 -13.84 4.66
N ASP A 99 1.69 -13.04 3.78
CA ASP A 99 1.87 -13.37 2.37
C ASP A 99 2.82 -14.56 2.20
N GLU A 100 3.92 -14.61 2.97
CA GLU A 100 4.84 -15.75 2.98
C GLU A 100 4.18 -17.01 3.55
N GLU A 101 3.42 -16.90 4.65
CA GLU A 101 2.66 -18.03 5.21
C GLU A 101 1.63 -18.56 4.21
N TYR A 102 0.96 -17.67 3.46
CA TYR A 102 0.05 -18.06 2.38
C TYR A 102 0.80 -18.78 1.25
N ARG A 103 1.95 -18.24 0.80
CA ARG A 103 2.82 -18.86 -0.20
C ARG A 103 3.21 -20.27 0.22
N GLN A 104 3.72 -20.44 1.43
CA GLN A 104 4.13 -21.75 1.94
C GLN A 104 2.94 -22.72 2.06
N LYS A 105 1.76 -22.24 2.45
CA LYS A 105 0.55 -23.06 2.49
C LYS A 105 0.14 -23.55 1.10
N VAL A 106 0.24 -22.69 0.09
CA VAL A 106 -0.01 -23.07 -1.32
C VAL A 106 1.01 -24.11 -1.76
N ILE A 107 2.30 -23.87 -1.50
CA ILE A 107 3.37 -24.83 -1.85
C ILE A 107 3.11 -26.18 -1.18
N ASN A 108 2.85 -26.24 0.12
CA ASN A 108 2.59 -27.49 0.84
C ASN A 108 1.33 -28.23 0.35
N ALA A 109 0.35 -27.51 -0.19
CA ALA A 109 -0.88 -28.12 -0.71
C ALA A 109 -0.67 -28.74 -2.09
N PHE A 110 0.17 -28.14 -2.93
CA PHE A 110 0.36 -28.55 -4.33
C PHE A 110 1.65 -29.34 -4.57
N PHE A 111 2.67 -29.22 -3.72
CA PHE A 111 3.91 -30.01 -3.80
C PHE A 111 3.96 -31.09 -2.73
N GLU A 112 4.45 -32.27 -3.12
CA GLU A 112 4.74 -33.39 -2.22
C GLU A 112 6.01 -34.08 -2.69
N TYR A 113 6.98 -34.23 -1.79
CA TYR A 113 8.31 -34.76 -2.09
C TYR A 113 9.01 -34.09 -3.29
N GLY A 114 8.77 -32.79 -3.50
CA GLY A 114 9.34 -32.03 -4.61
C GLY A 114 8.58 -32.15 -5.94
N LYS A 115 7.53 -32.96 -6.01
CA LYS A 115 6.67 -33.08 -7.19
C LYS A 115 5.37 -32.33 -7.04
N LEU A 116 4.93 -31.70 -8.12
CA LEU A 116 3.64 -31.03 -8.20
C LEU A 116 2.54 -32.10 -8.34
N LYS A 117 1.52 -32.07 -7.48
CA LYS A 117 0.38 -33.00 -7.54
C LYS A 117 -0.60 -32.65 -8.65
N ALA A 118 -0.85 -31.36 -8.82
CA ALA A 118 -1.80 -30.84 -9.78
C ALA A 118 -1.49 -29.37 -10.07
N ILE A 119 -1.76 -28.93 -11.30
CA ILE A 119 -1.66 -27.53 -11.68
C ILE A 119 -2.87 -26.78 -11.09
N PRO A 120 -2.69 -25.74 -10.26
CA PRO A 120 -3.79 -25.00 -9.68
C PRO A 120 -4.64 -24.30 -10.75
N ALA A 121 -5.97 -24.41 -10.67
CA ALA A 121 -6.87 -23.69 -11.60
C ALA A 121 -7.01 -22.18 -11.30
N GLN A 122 -6.55 -21.72 -10.13
CA GLN A 122 -6.61 -20.31 -9.72
C GLN A 122 -5.28 -19.62 -10.05
N GLN A 123 -5.32 -18.60 -10.92
CA GLN A 123 -4.14 -17.86 -11.41
C GLN A 123 -3.16 -17.45 -10.30
N LYS A 124 -3.65 -16.91 -9.17
CA LYS A 124 -2.75 -16.50 -8.06
C LYS A 124 -1.97 -17.66 -7.44
N LYS A 125 -2.57 -18.86 -7.35
CA LYS A 125 -1.90 -20.05 -6.79
C LYS A 125 -0.99 -20.69 -7.83
N GLU A 126 -1.44 -20.71 -9.07
CA GLU A 126 -0.66 -21.14 -10.23
C GLU A 126 0.63 -20.34 -10.32
N ARG A 127 0.56 -19.00 -10.23
CA ARG A 127 1.74 -18.12 -10.19
C ARG A 127 2.75 -18.51 -9.11
N ILE A 128 2.30 -18.78 -7.89
CA ILE A 128 3.17 -19.21 -6.79
C ILE A 128 3.88 -20.53 -7.13
N VAL A 129 3.15 -21.50 -7.67
CA VAL A 129 3.71 -22.79 -8.09
C VAL A 129 4.72 -22.63 -9.23
N LEU A 130 4.38 -21.82 -10.24
CA LEU A 130 5.25 -21.57 -11.38
C LEU A 130 6.52 -20.82 -10.96
N GLU A 131 6.46 -19.91 -9.98
CA GLU A 131 7.66 -19.26 -9.44
C GLU A 131 8.62 -20.25 -8.79
N VAL A 132 8.12 -21.26 -8.06
CA VAL A 132 8.96 -22.34 -7.50
C VAL A 132 9.62 -23.16 -8.60
N ILE A 133 8.91 -23.46 -9.69
CA ILE A 133 9.49 -24.17 -10.84
C ILE A 133 10.50 -23.29 -11.57
N ALA A 134 10.22 -21.99 -11.72
CA ALA A 134 11.12 -21.01 -12.32
C ALA A 134 12.43 -20.88 -11.53
N ASP A 135 12.44 -21.14 -10.22
CA ASP A 135 13.64 -21.16 -9.39
C ASP A 135 14.67 -22.23 -9.80
N ALA A 136 14.25 -23.27 -10.53
CA ALA A 136 15.16 -24.25 -11.12
C ALA A 136 15.96 -23.72 -12.32
N PHE A 137 15.57 -22.55 -12.86
CA PHE A 137 16.24 -21.91 -13.99
C PHE A 137 17.15 -20.77 -13.50
N GLU A 138 18.39 -20.79 -13.97
CA GLU A 138 19.38 -19.76 -13.71
C GLU A 138 19.10 -18.51 -14.55
N TYR A 139 19.39 -17.34 -13.98
CA TYR A 139 19.39 -16.10 -14.74
C TYR A 139 20.55 -16.06 -15.73
N ASP A 140 20.37 -15.32 -16.83
CA ASP A 140 21.38 -15.11 -17.88
C ASP A 140 21.85 -16.38 -18.62
N ARG A 141 21.12 -17.49 -18.46
CA ARG A 141 21.36 -18.75 -19.18
C ARG A 141 20.22 -19.02 -20.17
N ILE A 142 20.60 -19.44 -21.38
CA ILE A 142 19.68 -19.89 -22.41
C ILE A 142 19.62 -21.41 -22.39
N TYR A 143 18.41 -21.94 -22.25
CA TYR A 143 18.08 -23.35 -22.20
C TYR A 143 17.43 -23.78 -23.53
N PRO A 144 17.92 -24.83 -24.20
CA PRO A 144 17.19 -25.43 -25.31
C PRO A 144 15.89 -26.07 -24.80
N GLU A 145 14.89 -26.18 -25.66
CA GLU A 145 13.56 -26.70 -25.29
C GLU A 145 13.61 -28.07 -24.61
N ARG A 146 14.50 -28.94 -25.09
CA ARG A 146 14.69 -30.27 -24.51
C ARG A 146 15.15 -30.22 -23.06
N GLU A 147 16.04 -29.29 -22.72
CA GLU A 147 16.54 -29.12 -21.37
C GLU A 147 15.46 -28.51 -20.46
N VAL A 148 14.70 -27.54 -20.96
CA VAL A 148 13.53 -26.99 -20.26
C VAL A 148 12.53 -28.09 -19.91
N ASN A 149 12.23 -28.98 -20.86
CA ASN A 149 11.27 -30.07 -20.63
C ASN A 149 11.77 -31.04 -19.57
N ILE A 150 13.07 -31.34 -19.55
CA ILE A 150 13.68 -32.22 -18.53
C ILE A 150 13.59 -31.56 -17.15
N ILE A 151 13.97 -30.29 -17.04
CA ILE A 151 13.89 -29.54 -15.78
C ILE A 151 12.46 -29.51 -15.25
N ILE A 152 11.47 -29.26 -16.11
CA ILE A 152 10.06 -29.24 -15.69
C ILE A 152 9.55 -30.65 -15.35
N ALA A 153 10.01 -31.69 -16.06
CA ALA A 153 9.61 -33.08 -15.81
C ALA A 153 10.03 -33.60 -14.43
N ASP A 154 11.07 -33.03 -13.82
CA ASP A 154 11.42 -33.32 -12.42
C ASP A 154 10.30 -32.92 -11.45
N PHE A 155 9.50 -31.89 -11.81
CA PHE A 155 8.37 -31.40 -11.02
C PHE A 155 7.03 -31.99 -11.45
N HIS A 156 6.75 -32.12 -12.75
CA HIS A 156 5.45 -32.60 -13.27
C HIS A 156 5.54 -33.11 -14.71
N ASP A 157 4.80 -34.17 -15.03
CA ASP A 157 4.84 -34.81 -16.36
C ASP A 157 4.20 -33.94 -17.47
N ASP A 158 3.27 -33.05 -17.13
CA ASP A 158 2.70 -32.06 -18.06
C ASP A 158 3.62 -30.84 -18.21
N PHE A 159 4.82 -31.08 -18.73
CA PHE A 159 5.81 -30.03 -18.98
C PHE A 159 5.37 -29.06 -20.09
N CYS A 160 4.49 -29.48 -21.00
CA CYS A 160 3.96 -28.64 -22.07
C CYS A 160 3.10 -27.50 -21.50
N THR A 161 2.17 -27.82 -20.60
CA THR A 161 1.30 -26.84 -19.93
C THR A 161 2.12 -25.88 -19.07
N ILE A 162 2.97 -26.41 -18.18
CA ILE A 162 3.80 -25.59 -17.29
C ILE A 162 4.73 -24.66 -18.07
N ARG A 163 5.38 -25.14 -19.13
CA ARG A 163 6.25 -24.30 -19.97
C ARG A 163 5.48 -23.16 -20.64
N ARG A 164 4.26 -23.42 -21.12
CA ARG A 164 3.39 -22.39 -21.70
C ARG A 164 2.99 -21.37 -20.64
N ASP A 165 2.65 -21.83 -19.45
CA ASP A 165 2.14 -20.96 -18.39
C ASP A 165 3.29 -20.14 -17.77
N LEU A 166 4.51 -20.70 -17.66
CA LEU A 166 5.75 -19.97 -17.32
C LEU A 166 6.02 -18.80 -18.27
N ILE A 167 5.75 -18.96 -19.57
CA ILE A 167 5.88 -17.88 -20.55
C ILE A 167 4.73 -16.88 -20.43
N SER A 168 3.51 -17.37 -20.26
CA SER A 168 2.30 -16.52 -20.16
C SER A 168 2.37 -15.59 -18.95
N GLU A 169 2.95 -16.08 -17.86
CA GLU A 169 3.21 -15.33 -16.63
C GLU A 169 4.49 -14.46 -16.72
N GLY A 170 5.25 -14.51 -17.82
CA GLY A 170 6.48 -13.73 -17.96
C GLY A 170 7.57 -14.12 -16.95
N LEU A 171 7.61 -15.39 -16.55
CA LEU A 171 8.68 -15.96 -15.72
C LEU A 171 9.83 -16.48 -16.60
N LEU A 172 9.49 -17.06 -17.74
CA LEU A 172 10.42 -17.40 -18.81
C LEU A 172 10.07 -16.62 -20.08
N ASP A 173 11.07 -16.34 -20.91
CA ASP A 173 10.86 -15.90 -22.29
C ASP A 173 11.43 -16.94 -23.26
N ARG A 174 11.07 -16.82 -24.54
CA ARG A 174 11.59 -17.68 -25.61
C ARG A 174 11.89 -16.90 -26.88
N ASN A 175 12.93 -17.34 -27.58
CA ASN A 175 13.27 -16.87 -28.93
C ASN A 175 13.83 -18.04 -29.77
N SER A 176 14.43 -17.72 -30.92
CA SER A 176 15.06 -18.72 -31.81
C SER A 176 16.29 -19.42 -31.21
N GLN A 177 16.89 -18.87 -30.16
CA GLN A 177 18.07 -19.43 -29.49
C GLN A 177 17.70 -20.37 -28.32
N GLY A 178 16.53 -20.19 -27.71
CA GLY A 178 16.04 -21.03 -26.62
C GLY A 178 15.15 -20.27 -25.65
N TYR A 179 15.05 -20.78 -24.42
CA TYR A 179 14.27 -20.23 -23.31
C TYR A 179 15.23 -19.63 -22.26
N TRP A 180 14.86 -18.55 -21.60
CA TRP A 180 15.64 -18.02 -20.48
C TRP A 180 14.73 -17.44 -19.41
N ARG A 181 15.23 -17.38 -18.18
CA ARG A 181 14.50 -16.79 -17.06
C ARG A 181 14.54 -15.27 -17.11
N ILE A 182 13.37 -14.64 -17.02
CA ILE A 182 13.25 -13.18 -17.01
C ILE A 182 13.59 -12.68 -15.60
N LYS A 183 14.48 -11.68 -15.51
CA LYS A 183 14.76 -10.99 -14.24
C LYS A 183 13.55 -10.12 -13.88
N PRO A 184 13.03 -10.19 -12.64
CA PRO A 184 11.96 -9.30 -12.21
C PRO A 184 12.43 -7.85 -12.36
N GLN A 185 11.65 -7.03 -13.08
CA GLN A 185 11.87 -5.58 -13.09
C GLN A 185 11.54 -5.07 -11.68
N LYS A 186 12.56 -4.62 -10.96
CA LYS A 186 12.40 -3.91 -9.68
C LYS A 186 11.75 -2.56 -9.88
#